data_AF-A0A6P7GYE9-F1
#
_entry.id   AF-A0A6P7GYE9-F1
#
_cell.length_a   1.000
_cell.length_b   1.000
_cell.length_c   1.000
_cell.angle_alpha   90.00
_cell.angle_beta   90.00
_cell.angle_gamma   90.00
#
_symmetry.space_group_name_H-M   'P 1'
#
loop_
_entity.id
_entity.type
_entity.pdbx_description
1 polymer ?
#
loop_
_entity_poly.entity_id
_entity_poly.type
_entity_poly.pdbx_seq_one_letter_code
_entity_poly.pdbx_strand_id
1 'polypeptide(L)'
;MNSIVLLAVCLLIVTNYMVNGETKAELIQQWEQAIKNCNLSQEIVDKLLGPSLDASFAKDITCIYKSLEIMNPDGTFNKDKLRLPLQYNILNDDDKIEKVMDMCAVQKATEEESSLYLFNCMGNIFKQ
;
A
#
# COMPACT_ATOMS: atom_id res chain seq x y z
N MET A 1 -22.62 -39.16 -7.55
CA MET A 1 -21.68 -38.02 -7.56
C MET A 1 -20.34 -38.53 -7.03
N ASN A 2 -19.35 -38.62 -7.91
CA ASN A 2 -18.06 -39.28 -7.64
C ASN A 2 -17.26 -38.50 -6.59
N SER A 3 -16.82 -39.20 -5.54
CA SER A 3 -15.97 -38.66 -4.45
C SER A 3 -14.70 -37.95 -4.97
N ILE A 4 -14.23 -38.34 -6.16
CA ILE A 4 -13.08 -37.74 -6.85
C ILE A 4 -13.35 -36.27 -7.27
N VAL A 5 -14.57 -35.93 -7.65
CA VAL A 5 -14.94 -34.57 -8.08
C VAL A 5 -14.94 -33.61 -6.88
N LEU A 6 -15.36 -34.08 -5.70
CA LEU A 6 -15.38 -33.28 -4.47
C LEU A 6 -13.96 -32.96 -3.98
N LEU A 7 -13.03 -33.92 -4.06
CA LEU A 7 -11.62 -33.74 -3.69
C LEU A 7 -10.90 -32.75 -4.61
N ALA A 8 -11.17 -32.79 -5.92
CA ALA A 8 -10.58 -31.86 -6.89
C ALA A 8 -11.03 -30.40 -6.66
N VAL A 9 -12.32 -30.20 -6.32
CA VAL A 9 -12.87 -28.86 -6.01
C VAL A 9 -12.27 -28.30 -4.72
N CYS A 10 -12.13 -29.11 -3.67
CA CYS A 10 -11.48 -28.67 -2.43
C CYS A 10 -10.01 -28.27 -2.63
N LEU A 11 -9.27 -29.02 -3.47
CA LEU A 11 -7.87 -28.69 -3.77
C LEU A 11 -7.73 -27.35 -4.52
N LEU A 12 -8.62 -27.05 -5.47
CA LEU A 12 -8.61 -25.79 -6.21
C LEU A 12 -8.95 -24.57 -5.34
N ILE A 13 -9.83 -24.74 -4.36
CA ILE A 13 -10.17 -23.69 -3.40
C ILE A 13 -8.97 -23.41 -2.48
N VAL A 14 -8.31 -24.46 -1.98
CA VAL A 14 -7.14 -24.32 -1.08
C VAL A 14 -5.94 -23.68 -1.78
N THR A 15 -5.70 -23.97 -3.07
CA THR A 15 -4.60 -23.34 -3.82
C THR A 15 -4.84 -21.85 -4.07
N ASN A 16 -6.08 -21.42 -4.34
CA ASN A 16 -6.37 -19.99 -4.52
C ASN A 16 -6.22 -19.18 -3.22
N TYR A 17 -6.52 -19.79 -2.05
CA TYR A 17 -6.38 -19.12 -0.76
C TYR A 17 -4.91 -18.89 -0.36
N MET A 18 -3.97 -19.77 -0.74
CA MET A 18 -2.54 -19.57 -0.45
C MET A 18 -1.81 -18.67 -1.46
N VAL A 19 -2.39 -18.44 -2.64
CA VAL A 19 -1.76 -17.67 -3.74
C VAL A 19 -1.99 -16.16 -3.63
N ASN A 20 -2.95 -15.70 -2.82
CA ASN A 20 -3.33 -14.28 -2.77
C ASN A 20 -2.66 -13.45 -1.65
N GLY A 21 -1.75 -14.04 -0.86
CA GLY A 21 -1.04 -13.30 0.17
C GLY A 21 0.29 -12.75 -0.34
N GLU A 22 0.35 -11.48 -0.74
CA GLU A 22 1.64 -10.81 -1.01
C GLU A 22 2.51 -10.87 0.25
N THR A 23 3.74 -11.35 0.12
CA THR A 23 4.75 -11.42 1.18
C THR A 23 5.40 -10.06 1.45
N LYS A 24 5.97 -9.87 2.64
CA LYS A 24 6.78 -8.67 2.95
C LYS A 24 7.92 -8.44 1.94
N ALA A 25 8.53 -9.51 1.44
CA ALA A 25 9.61 -9.41 0.46
C ALA A 25 9.11 -8.89 -0.90
N GLU A 26 7.93 -9.36 -1.34
CA GLU A 26 7.29 -8.87 -2.57
C GLU A 26 6.89 -7.40 -2.44
N LEU A 27 6.37 -6.96 -1.29
CA LEU A 27 6.09 -5.54 -1.05
C LEU A 27 7.34 -4.66 -1.11
N ILE A 28 8.46 -5.13 -0.56
CA ILE A 28 9.75 -4.42 -0.67
C ILE A 28 10.19 -4.32 -2.13
N GLN A 29 10.06 -5.41 -2.89
CA GLN A 29 10.39 -5.42 -4.31
C GLN A 29 9.49 -4.47 -5.12
N GLN A 30 8.19 -4.43 -4.84
CA GLN A 30 7.26 -3.49 -5.46
C GLN A 30 7.63 -2.03 -5.14
N TRP A 31 8.01 -1.74 -3.89
CA TRP A 31 8.48 -0.42 -3.48
C TRP A 31 9.74 0.01 -4.25
N GLU A 32 10.74 -0.87 -4.36
CA GLU A 32 11.96 -0.61 -5.12
C GLU A 32 11.67 -0.37 -6.61
N GLN A 33 10.75 -1.15 -7.19
CA GLN A 33 10.31 -0.94 -8.58
C GLN A 33 9.57 0.38 -8.74
N ALA A 34 8.73 0.78 -7.78
CA ALA A 34 8.03 2.04 -7.81
C ALA A 34 8.98 3.24 -7.79
N ILE A 35 9.99 3.22 -6.91
CA ILE A 35 11.06 4.22 -6.86
C ILE A 35 11.76 4.33 -8.23
N LYS A 36 12.10 3.19 -8.83
CA LYS A 36 12.77 3.14 -10.13
C LYS A 36 11.91 3.69 -11.26
N ASN A 37 10.62 3.32 -11.29
CA ASN A 37 9.66 3.80 -12.29
C ASN A 37 9.45 5.32 -12.21
N CYS A 38 9.50 5.86 -10.99
CA CYS A 38 9.43 7.30 -10.74
C CYS A 38 10.76 8.03 -10.92
N ASN A 39 11.83 7.32 -11.29
CA ASN A 39 13.17 7.85 -11.51
C ASN A 39 13.69 8.69 -10.32
N LEU A 40 13.40 8.24 -9.10
CA LEU A 40 13.81 8.94 -7.89
C LEU A 40 15.27 8.63 -7.56
N SER A 41 16.04 9.66 -7.22
CA SER A 41 17.41 9.48 -6.75
C SER A 41 17.43 8.92 -5.33
N GLN A 42 18.54 8.27 -4.95
CA GLN A 42 18.72 7.79 -3.57
C GLN A 42 18.58 8.93 -2.54
N GLU A 43 19.04 10.14 -2.87
CA GLU A 43 18.88 11.31 -2.00
C GLU A 43 17.41 11.65 -1.74
N ILE A 44 16.53 11.55 -2.75
CA ILE A 44 15.09 11.76 -2.56
C ILE A 44 14.53 10.65 -1.67
N VAL A 45 14.89 9.39 -1.94
CA VAL A 45 14.43 8.23 -1.16
C VAL A 45 14.81 8.38 0.31
N ASP A 46 16.04 8.78 0.61
CA ASP A 46 16.52 8.96 1.98
C ASP A 46 15.72 10.07 2.70
N LYS A 47 15.33 11.13 1.97
CA LYS A 47 14.45 12.18 2.51
C LYS A 47 13.03 11.69 2.74
N LEU A 48 12.49 10.83 1.86
CA LEU A 48 11.17 10.21 2.03
C LEU A 48 11.09 9.39 3.33
N LEU A 49 12.19 8.75 3.73
CA LEU A 49 12.29 8.02 5.00
C LEU A 49 12.44 8.93 6.23
N GLY A 50 12.51 10.25 6.02
CA GLY A 50 12.61 11.26 7.06
C GLY A 50 11.35 11.43 7.90
N PRO A 51 11.41 12.22 8.99
CA PRO A 51 10.32 12.31 9.95
C PRO A 51 9.08 13.07 9.46
N SER A 52 9.20 13.96 8.50
CA SER A 52 8.06 14.65 7.91
C SER A 52 8.47 15.16 6.54
N LEU A 53 7.55 15.08 5.59
CA LEU A 53 7.76 15.61 4.25
C LEU A 53 6.98 16.89 4.04
N ASP A 54 7.62 17.84 3.36
CA ASP A 54 6.98 19.08 2.91
C ASP A 54 6.35 18.90 1.52
N ALA A 55 5.70 19.96 1.04
CA ALA A 55 4.99 19.97 -0.24
C ALA A 55 5.87 19.67 -1.46
N SER A 56 7.19 19.83 -1.37
CA SER A 56 8.10 19.60 -2.50
C SER A 56 8.12 18.13 -2.95
N PHE A 57 7.81 17.20 -2.05
CA PHE A 57 7.79 15.75 -2.33
C PHE A 57 6.44 15.24 -2.83
N ALA A 58 5.40 16.09 -2.86
CA ALA A 58 4.04 15.64 -3.11
C ALA A 58 3.89 14.92 -4.48
N LYS A 59 4.62 15.38 -5.51
CA LYS A 59 4.65 14.74 -6.82
C LYS A 59 5.36 13.38 -6.81
N ASP A 60 6.48 13.27 -6.11
CA ASP A 60 7.24 12.02 -6.01
C ASP A 60 6.42 10.94 -5.29
N ILE A 61 5.77 11.32 -4.19
CA ILE A 61 4.88 10.41 -3.43
C ILE A 61 3.69 10.00 -4.29
N THR A 62 3.06 10.94 -5.01
CA THR A 62 1.95 10.63 -5.91
C THR A 62 2.37 9.64 -6.99
N CYS A 63 3.56 9.83 -7.58
CA CYS A 63 4.10 8.88 -8.55
C CYS A 63 4.26 7.49 -7.94
N ILE A 64 4.86 7.38 -6.75
CA ILE A 64 5.02 6.10 -6.06
C ILE A 64 3.66 5.44 -5.83
N TYR A 65 2.68 6.17 -5.30
CA TYR A 65 1.36 5.61 -5.01
C TYR A 65 0.60 5.16 -6.25
N LYS A 66 0.74 5.87 -7.38
CA LYS A 66 0.19 5.41 -8.66
C LYS A 66 0.92 4.17 -9.18
N SER A 67 2.24 4.11 -9.04
CA SER A 67 3.06 2.96 -9.44
C SER A 67 2.75 1.70 -8.63
N LEU A 68 2.39 1.87 -7.35
CA LEU A 68 1.95 0.79 -6.45
C LEU A 68 0.45 0.48 -6.53
N GLU A 69 -0.30 1.17 -7.41
CA GLU A 69 -1.76 1.06 -7.52
C GLU A 69 -2.52 1.39 -6.21
N ILE A 70 -1.87 2.09 -5.27
CA ILE A 70 -2.49 2.63 -4.05
C ILE A 70 -3.41 3.79 -4.41
N MET A 71 -3.06 4.57 -5.43
CA MET A 71 -3.89 5.64 -5.96
C MET A 71 -4.34 5.30 -7.37
N ASN A 72 -5.65 5.35 -7.59
CA ASN A 72 -6.28 5.14 -8.89
C ASN A 72 -6.00 6.33 -9.84
N PRO A 73 -6.21 6.17 -11.15
CA PRO A 73 -6.05 7.25 -12.12
C PRO A 73 -6.97 8.46 -11.91
N ASP A 74 -8.07 8.30 -11.18
CA ASP A 74 -9.02 9.36 -10.82
C ASP A 74 -8.66 10.08 -9.51
N GLY A 75 -7.52 9.71 -8.92
CA GLY A 75 -7.00 10.29 -7.69
C GLY A 75 -7.53 9.64 -6.41
N THR A 76 -8.48 8.69 -6.50
CA THR A 76 -9.02 8.00 -5.31
C THR A 76 -8.06 6.91 -4.80
N PHE A 77 -8.13 6.59 -3.50
CA PHE A 77 -7.31 5.53 -2.93
C PHE A 77 -7.91 4.14 -3.13
N ASN A 78 -7.10 3.21 -3.59
CA ASN A 78 -7.37 1.78 -3.58
C ASN A 78 -7.10 1.22 -2.18
N LYS A 79 -8.16 1.10 -1.37
CA LYS A 79 -8.06 0.64 0.02
C LYS A 79 -7.48 -0.76 0.15
N ASP A 80 -7.75 -1.66 -0.80
CA ASP A 80 -7.22 -3.04 -0.76
C ASP A 80 -5.70 -3.05 -0.90
N LYS A 81 -5.16 -2.29 -1.86
CA LYS A 81 -3.71 -2.13 -2.04
C LYS A 81 -3.06 -1.40 -0.87
N LEU A 82 -3.74 -0.42 -0.30
CA LEU A 82 -3.26 0.31 0.88
C LEU A 82 -3.25 -0.57 2.15
N ARG A 83 -4.15 -1.56 2.25
CA ARG A 83 -4.27 -2.46 3.39
C ARG A 83 -3.03 -3.35 3.57
N LEU A 84 -2.45 -3.81 2.47
CA LEU A 84 -1.35 -4.78 2.46
C LEU A 84 -0.14 -4.31 3.29
N PRO A 85 0.44 -3.11 3.08
CA PRO A 85 1.54 -2.63 3.91
C PRO A 85 1.12 -2.39 5.38
N LEU A 86 -0.14 -2.08 5.66
CA LEU A 86 -0.63 -1.91 7.04
C LEU A 86 -0.71 -3.24 7.79
N GLN A 87 -1.13 -4.33 7.13
CA GLN A 87 -1.19 -5.67 7.75
C GLN A 87 0.17 -6.12 8.29
N TYR A 88 1.25 -5.82 7.56
CA TYR A 88 2.61 -6.15 7.97
C TYR A 88 3.15 -5.31 9.13
N ASN A 89 2.63 -4.09 9.33
CA ASN A 89 3.15 -3.16 10.33
C ASN A 89 2.24 -3.02 11.56
N ILE A 90 0.92 -3.28 11.44
CA ILE A 90 -0.10 -3.11 12.51
C ILE A 90 -0.56 -4.46 13.08
N LEU A 91 0.15 -5.57 12.80
CA LEU A 91 -0.07 -6.90 13.38
C LEU A 91 -1.51 -7.42 13.24
N ASN A 92 -2.01 -7.57 12.00
CA ASN A 92 -3.28 -8.25 11.66
C ASN A 92 -4.52 -7.87 12.51
N ASP A 93 -4.54 -6.66 13.07
CA ASP A 93 -5.69 -6.11 13.78
C ASP A 93 -6.56 -5.35 12.78
N ASP A 94 -7.53 -6.06 12.20
CA ASP A 94 -8.35 -5.54 11.11
C ASP A 94 -9.09 -4.24 11.50
N ASP A 95 -9.55 -4.13 12.75
CA ASP A 95 -10.23 -2.93 13.25
C ASP A 95 -9.27 -1.73 13.33
N LYS A 96 -8.02 -1.94 13.77
CA LYS A 96 -7.00 -0.89 13.74
C LYS A 96 -6.64 -0.50 12.31
N ILE A 97 -6.52 -1.47 11.41
CA ILE A 97 -6.20 -1.21 10.00
C ILE A 97 -7.30 -0.37 9.35
N GLU A 98 -8.57 -0.72 9.53
CA GLU A 98 -9.70 0.08 9.03
C GLU A 98 -9.67 1.50 9.60
N LYS A 99 -9.47 1.63 10.92
CA LYS A 99 -9.38 2.94 11.57
C LYS A 99 -8.26 3.79 10.98
N VAL A 100 -7.09 3.21 10.72
CA VAL A 100 -5.94 3.91 10.12
C VAL A 100 -6.27 4.35 8.69
N MET A 101 -6.88 3.47 7.88
CA MET A 101 -7.26 3.82 6.51
C MET A 101 -8.30 4.94 6.49
N ASP A 102 -9.32 4.89 7.34
CA ASP A 102 -10.36 5.93 7.41
C ASP A 102 -9.79 7.28 7.88
N MET A 103 -8.78 7.26 8.76
CA MET A 103 -8.11 8.48 9.22
C MET A 103 -7.15 9.06 8.18
N CYS A 104 -6.39 8.22 7.46
CA CYS A 104 -5.29 8.68 6.63
C CYS A 104 -5.61 8.75 5.13
N ALA A 105 -6.44 7.84 4.59
CA ALA A 105 -6.78 7.77 3.17
C ALA A 105 -7.87 8.79 2.80
N VAL A 106 -7.61 10.06 3.12
CA VAL A 106 -8.54 11.18 2.93
C VAL A 106 -8.23 11.91 1.64
N GLN A 107 -9.22 11.96 0.74
CA GLN A 107 -9.12 12.76 -0.49
C GLN A 107 -9.04 14.26 -0.15
N LYS A 108 -8.07 14.95 -0.75
CA LYS A 108 -7.87 16.40 -0.68
C LYS A 108 -8.23 17.07 -2.01
N ALA A 109 -7.91 18.36 -2.17
CA ALA A 109 -8.27 19.10 -3.37
C ALA A 109 -7.49 18.61 -4.61
N THR A 110 -6.26 18.12 -4.42
CA THR A 110 -5.44 17.51 -5.47
C THR A 110 -4.93 16.13 -5.08
N GLU A 111 -4.48 15.36 -6.07
CA GLU A 111 -3.84 14.06 -5.87
C GLU A 111 -2.55 14.19 -5.06
N GLU A 112 -1.78 15.25 -5.32
CA GLU A 112 -0.54 15.56 -4.63
C GLU A 112 -0.76 15.85 -3.14
N GLU A 113 -1.77 16.67 -2.83
CA GLU A 113 -2.16 16.93 -1.45
C GLU A 113 -2.66 15.66 -0.75
N SER A 114 -3.43 14.83 -1.45
CA SER A 114 -3.95 13.57 -0.93
C SER A 114 -2.81 12.60 -0.61
N SER A 115 -1.88 12.43 -1.54
CA SER A 115 -0.73 11.54 -1.40
C SER A 115 0.19 11.98 -0.26
N LEU A 116 0.54 13.27 -0.20
CA LEU A 116 1.37 13.80 0.87
C LEU A 116 0.69 13.68 2.24
N TYR A 117 -0.61 13.96 2.31
CA TYR A 117 -1.38 13.81 3.54
C TYR A 117 -1.37 12.37 4.04
N LEU A 118 -1.68 11.41 3.16
CA LEU A 118 -1.65 9.98 3.47
C LEU A 118 -0.27 9.55 4.00
N PHE A 119 0.79 9.92 3.30
CA PHE A 119 2.17 9.56 3.67
C PHE A 119 2.54 10.07 5.07
N ASN A 120 2.33 11.36 5.33
CA ASN A 120 2.64 11.97 6.62
C ASN A 120 1.74 11.40 7.75
N CYS A 121 0.46 11.13 7.46
CA CYS A 121 -0.46 10.53 8.43
C CYS A 121 0.02 9.14 8.86
N MET A 122 0.37 8.27 7.90
CA MET A 122 0.91 6.94 8.19
C MET A 122 2.22 7.00 8.95
N GLY A 123 3.14 7.89 8.56
CA GLY A 123 4.42 8.09 9.26
C GLY A 123 4.26 8.49 10.73
N ASN A 124 3.18 9.20 11.08
CA ASN A 124 2.88 9.56 12.47
C ASN A 124 2.24 8.44 13.28
N ILE A 125 1.57 7.48 12.62
CA ILE A 125 0.99 6.31 13.27
C ILE A 125 2.09 5.32 13.64
N PHE A 126 3.04 5.06 12.74
CA PHE A 126 4.10 4.06 12.98
C PHE A 126 5.22 4.50 13.94
N LYS A 127 5.23 5.78 14.34
CA LYS A 127 6.20 6.30 15.33
C LYS A 127 5.69 6.29 16.77
N GLN A 128 4.40 6.02 16.98
CA GLN A 128 3.79 5.89 18.30
C GLN A 128 3.99 4.48 18.84
#